data_AF-A0A8H6C057-F1
#
_entry.id   AF-A0A8H6C057-F1
#
_cell.length_a   1.000
_cell.length_b   1.000
_cell.length_c   1.000
_cell.angle_alpha   90.00
_cell.angle_beta   90.00
_cell.angle_gamma   90.00
#
_symmetry.space_group_name_H-M   'P 1'
#
loop_
_entity.id
_entity.type
_entity.pdbx_description
1 polymer ?
#
loop_
_entity_poly.entity_id
_entity_poly.type
_entity_poly.pdbx_seq_one_letter_code
_entity_poly.pdbx_strand_id
1 'polypeptide(L)'
;MISKCLINRNVASRHWFKLLATRSITTSTTNFTNNSLVYNLNNYKSSFPEDFTVNEDISKYINLNKHKLETQSLKIGIIYANKETKTNSKLIEALMADPLASGNEIWFDKIANRKSFGKFVYNDAPEVDEESGEFGIPSPILSGNYRNKFQQQIEIANDLIIEEVSDVTNTGDYIFLINVSNELKNTDYHKDVKNKILLNVLDNCEFTPYSSESTPVTFATSSHSHLIKINSQLAYKGITEFISKDVMATDTFINSMTDSNIYELYKAINWFTQTSVLEEWLLHNIKSQIKEQISTAAAPEEINDISNMEIARFTDLVNTELQDEFKPKQPNSSIKTSFGGNCTTKMIMWNMI
;
A
#
# COMPACT_ATOMS: atom_id res chain seq x y z
N MET A 1 -7.82 48.72 31.01
CA MET A 1 -8.38 48.36 29.69
C MET A 1 -7.59 47.19 29.12
N ILE A 2 -8.07 45.96 29.32
CA ILE A 2 -7.64 44.77 28.57
C ILE A 2 -8.91 43.97 28.31
N SER A 3 -9.28 43.86 27.05
CA SER A 3 -10.50 43.22 26.56
C SER A 3 -10.28 41.70 26.55
N LYS A 4 -11.10 40.94 27.29
CA LYS A 4 -11.13 39.48 27.20
C LYS A 4 -12.18 39.07 26.17
N CYS A 5 -11.71 38.52 25.06
CA CYS A 5 -12.53 37.85 24.05
C CYS A 5 -13.13 36.57 24.66
N LEU A 6 -14.46 36.52 24.78
CA LEU A 6 -15.22 35.32 25.12
C LEU A 6 -15.34 34.44 23.86
N ILE A 7 -14.57 33.36 23.79
CA ILE A 7 -14.82 32.29 22.81
C ILE A 7 -15.89 31.36 23.40
N ASN A 8 -17.07 31.42 22.79
CA ASN A 8 -18.24 30.63 23.11
C ASN A 8 -18.00 29.16 22.71
N ARG A 9 -17.69 28.29 23.69
CA ARG A 9 -17.38 26.86 23.48
C ARG A 9 -18.60 25.97 23.20
N ASN A 10 -19.81 26.50 23.08
CA ASN A 10 -21.05 25.70 23.01
C ASN A 10 -21.63 25.46 21.60
N VAL A 11 -20.90 25.75 20.53
CA VAL A 11 -21.39 25.55 19.15
C VAL A 11 -20.76 24.33 18.45
N ALA A 12 -19.68 23.74 18.99
CA ALA A 12 -18.91 22.70 18.32
C ALA A 12 -19.47 21.27 18.48
N SER A 13 -20.33 20.98 19.46
CA SER A 13 -20.74 19.60 19.76
C SER A 13 -22.02 19.11 19.06
N ARG A 14 -22.84 20.01 18.50
CA ARG A 14 -24.10 19.65 17.82
C ARG A 14 -23.96 19.41 16.31
N HIS A 15 -22.83 19.77 15.71
CA HIS A 15 -22.63 19.64 14.26
C HIS A 15 -22.10 18.25 13.86
N TRP A 16 -21.41 17.54 14.76
CA TRP A 16 -20.82 16.22 14.48
C TRP A 16 -21.86 15.09 14.49
N PHE A 17 -22.85 15.15 15.37
CA PHE A 17 -23.88 14.09 15.46
C PHE A 17 -24.99 14.18 14.40
N LYS A 18 -25.17 15.33 13.74
CA LYS A 18 -26.15 15.47 12.63
C LYS A 18 -25.64 14.95 11.29
N LEU A 19 -24.33 14.76 11.12
CA LEU A 19 -23.74 14.27 9.88
C LEU A 19 -23.75 12.74 9.73
N LEU A 20 -23.97 12.00 10.82
CA LEU A 20 -23.95 10.53 10.82
C LEU A 20 -25.34 9.88 10.70
N ALA A 21 -26.43 10.64 10.77
CA ALA A 21 -27.80 10.07 10.85
C ALA A 21 -28.71 10.40 9.66
N THR A 22 -28.21 10.95 8.55
CA THR A 22 -29.07 11.25 7.38
C THR A 22 -28.37 10.99 6.05
N ARG A 23 -28.07 9.71 5.76
CA ARG A 23 -27.99 9.22 4.38
C ARG A 23 -28.65 7.85 4.30
N SER A 24 -29.98 7.87 4.36
CA SER A 24 -30.80 6.78 3.86
C SER A 24 -30.57 6.62 2.35
N ILE A 25 -30.39 5.36 1.98
CA ILE A 25 -30.14 4.83 0.64
C ILE A 25 -31.19 5.36 -0.34
N THR A 26 -30.72 6.01 -1.41
CA THR A 26 -31.47 6.12 -2.67
C THR A 26 -30.56 5.64 -3.79
N THR A 27 -30.94 4.50 -4.35
CA THR A 27 -30.36 3.86 -5.51
C THR A 27 -30.73 4.64 -6.77
N SER A 28 -29.74 5.25 -7.42
CA SER A 28 -29.80 5.59 -8.86
C SER A 28 -28.38 5.79 -9.41
N THR A 29 -27.97 4.82 -10.22
CA THR A 29 -27.18 4.96 -11.47
C THR A 29 -25.97 5.90 -11.50
N THR A 30 -24.78 5.26 -11.53
CA THR A 30 -23.62 5.51 -12.42
C THR A 30 -23.14 6.96 -12.59
N ASN A 31 -21.95 7.25 -12.01
CA ASN A 31 -20.98 8.34 -12.31
C ASN A 31 -20.60 9.34 -11.19
N PHE A 32 -21.02 9.16 -9.94
CA PHE A 32 -20.64 10.06 -8.82
C PHE A 32 -19.58 9.50 -7.83
N THR A 33 -19.03 8.30 -8.08
CA THR A 33 -18.18 7.59 -7.11
C THR A 33 -16.70 8.00 -7.09
N ASN A 34 -16.13 8.47 -8.20
CA ASN A 34 -14.69 8.80 -8.24
C ASN A 34 -14.35 10.11 -7.52
N ASN A 35 -15.19 11.14 -7.66
CA ASN A 35 -14.96 12.42 -6.99
C ASN A 35 -15.08 12.33 -5.46
N SER A 36 -15.92 11.42 -4.94
CA SER A 36 -16.05 11.23 -3.49
C SER A 36 -14.85 10.49 -2.90
N LEU A 37 -14.30 9.50 -3.60
CA LEU A 37 -13.12 8.76 -3.13
C LEU A 37 -11.87 9.64 -3.12
N VAL A 38 -11.56 10.31 -4.23
CA VAL A 38 -10.40 11.22 -4.29
C VAL A 38 -10.52 12.34 -3.26
N TYR A 39 -11.72 12.90 -3.06
CA TYR A 39 -11.99 13.87 -2.01
C TYR A 39 -11.74 13.30 -0.61
N ASN A 40 -12.23 12.10 -0.31
CA ASN A 40 -12.02 11.45 0.98
C ASN A 40 -10.53 11.16 1.25
N LEU A 41 -9.79 10.71 0.23
CA LEU A 41 -8.35 10.47 0.35
C LEU A 41 -7.57 11.76 0.56
N ASN A 42 -7.93 12.85 -0.12
CA ASN A 42 -7.32 14.17 0.14
C ASN A 42 -7.65 14.71 1.54
N ASN A 43 -8.87 14.47 2.03
CA ASN A 43 -9.22 14.81 3.41
C ASN A 43 -8.43 13.99 4.43
N TYR A 44 -8.19 12.70 4.16
CA TYR A 44 -7.31 11.88 4.98
C TYR A 44 -5.91 12.49 5.07
N LYS A 45 -5.27 12.78 3.92
CA LYS A 45 -3.95 13.44 3.87
C LYS A 45 -3.91 14.74 4.67
N SER A 46 -4.97 15.53 4.62
CA SER A 46 -5.07 16.79 5.34
C SER A 46 -5.27 16.61 6.84
N SER A 47 -5.91 15.52 7.26
CA SER A 47 -6.23 15.21 8.66
C SER A 47 -5.08 14.47 9.36
N PHE A 48 -4.28 13.71 8.61
CA PHE A 48 -3.16 12.90 9.11
C PHE A 48 -1.88 13.19 8.30
N PRO A 49 -1.32 14.41 8.38
CA PRO A 49 -0.15 14.80 7.58
C PRO A 49 1.11 14.00 7.92
N GLU A 50 1.23 13.51 9.16
CA GLU A 50 2.38 12.73 9.65
C GLU A 50 2.41 11.28 9.13
N ASP A 51 1.34 10.81 8.48
CA ASP A 51 1.27 9.46 7.89
C ASP A 51 1.92 9.43 6.50
N PHE A 52 3.24 9.60 6.45
CA PHE A 52 3.99 9.75 5.20
C PHE A 52 3.76 8.58 4.23
N THR A 53 3.82 7.33 4.71
CA THR A 53 3.68 6.13 3.88
C THR A 53 2.32 6.05 3.19
N VAL A 54 1.22 6.19 3.95
CA VAL A 54 -0.13 6.13 3.37
C VAL A 54 -0.37 7.35 2.47
N ASN A 55 0.13 8.53 2.85
CA ASN A 55 -0.01 9.75 2.06
C ASN A 55 0.72 9.68 0.71
N GLU A 56 1.87 8.99 0.64
CA GLU A 56 2.55 8.67 -0.61
C GLU A 56 1.72 7.74 -1.49
N ASP A 57 1.22 6.62 -0.94
CA ASP A 57 0.41 5.66 -1.68
C ASP A 57 -0.89 6.30 -2.20
N ILE A 58 -1.53 7.16 -1.40
CA ILE A 58 -2.66 8.00 -1.84
C ILE A 58 -2.26 8.90 -3.00
N SER A 59 -1.09 9.54 -2.94
CA SER A 59 -0.64 10.45 -4.00
C SER A 59 -0.42 9.69 -5.32
N LYS A 60 0.17 8.49 -5.26
CA LYS A 60 0.33 7.61 -6.42
C LYS A 60 -1.02 7.18 -6.98
N TYR A 61 -1.95 6.76 -6.11
CA TYR A 61 -3.30 6.38 -6.52
C TYR A 61 -4.03 7.53 -7.25
N ILE A 62 -3.99 8.75 -6.67
CA ILE A 62 -4.63 9.93 -7.28
C ILE A 62 -3.96 10.26 -8.62
N ASN A 63 -2.63 10.17 -8.72
CA ASN A 63 -1.92 10.44 -9.96
C ASN A 63 -2.30 9.45 -11.07
N LEU A 64 -2.30 8.15 -10.76
CA LEU A 64 -2.71 7.10 -11.69
C LEU A 64 -4.15 7.30 -12.18
N ASN A 65 -5.06 7.66 -11.25
CA ASN A 65 -6.46 7.89 -11.57
C ASN A 65 -6.67 9.12 -12.47
N LYS A 66 -5.93 10.20 -12.21
CA LYS A 66 -5.99 11.43 -12.99
C LYS A 66 -5.50 11.22 -14.43
N HIS A 67 -4.44 10.43 -14.60
CA HIS A 67 -3.78 10.17 -15.89
C HIS A 67 -4.14 8.80 -16.47
N LYS A 68 -5.33 8.27 -16.15
CA LYS A 68 -5.75 6.92 -16.54
C LYS A 68 -5.79 6.68 -18.05
N LEU A 69 -5.96 7.76 -18.84
CA LEU A 69 -6.02 7.71 -20.29
C LEU A 69 -4.66 7.93 -21.00
N GLU A 70 -3.59 8.13 -20.23
CA GLU A 70 -2.26 8.47 -20.73
C GLU A 70 -1.26 7.37 -20.36
N THR A 71 -0.28 7.12 -21.23
CA THR A 71 0.88 6.27 -20.91
C THR A 71 1.70 6.94 -19.82
N GLN A 72 1.95 6.22 -18.73
CA GLN A 72 2.76 6.68 -17.61
C GLN A 72 4.04 5.86 -17.51
N SER A 73 5.10 6.46 -16.96
CA SER A 73 6.33 5.74 -16.59
C SER A 73 6.26 5.30 -15.13
N LEU A 74 6.16 3.99 -14.92
CA LEU A 74 6.02 3.38 -13.60
C LEU A 74 7.38 2.90 -13.09
N LYS A 75 7.76 3.34 -11.88
CA LYS A 75 9.01 2.90 -11.24
C LYS A 75 8.77 1.65 -10.40
N ILE A 76 9.46 0.55 -10.73
CA ILE A 76 9.41 -0.74 -10.02
C ILE A 76 10.78 -1.03 -9.43
N GLY A 77 10.80 -1.42 -8.15
CA GLY A 77 12.03 -1.78 -7.46
C GLY A 77 12.23 -3.30 -7.39
N ILE A 78 13.45 -3.76 -7.60
CA ILE A 78 13.86 -5.15 -7.35
C ILE A 78 14.75 -5.17 -6.10
N ILE A 79 14.30 -5.89 -5.08
CA ILE A 79 15.07 -6.13 -3.85
C ILE A 79 15.47 -7.60 -3.78
N TYR A 80 16.69 -7.85 -3.28
CA TYR A 80 17.19 -9.20 -3.07
C TYR A 80 17.17 -9.53 -1.58
N ALA A 81 16.59 -10.67 -1.21
CA ALA A 81 16.44 -11.10 0.18
C ALA A 81 17.77 -11.26 0.92
N ASN A 82 18.84 -11.61 0.19
CA ASN A 82 20.18 -11.76 0.74
C ASN A 82 21.26 -11.59 -0.34
N LYS A 83 22.52 -11.44 0.09
CA LYS A 83 23.67 -11.24 -0.81
C LYS A 83 23.90 -12.43 -1.74
N GLU A 84 23.60 -13.64 -1.29
CA GLU A 84 23.72 -14.86 -2.09
C GLU A 84 22.75 -14.83 -3.28
N THR A 85 21.48 -14.53 -3.03
CA THR A 85 20.45 -14.38 -4.08
C THR A 85 20.83 -13.27 -5.05
N LYS A 86 21.31 -12.12 -4.54
CA LYS A 86 21.82 -11.03 -5.39
C LYS A 86 22.94 -11.50 -6.33
N THR A 87 23.82 -12.38 -5.87
CA THR A 87 25.00 -12.81 -6.64
C THR A 87 24.64 -13.90 -7.66
N ASN A 88 23.73 -14.79 -7.29
CA ASN A 88 23.41 -15.98 -8.07
C ASN A 88 22.23 -15.79 -9.01
N SER A 89 21.29 -14.90 -8.68
CA SER A 89 20.12 -14.65 -9.52
C SER A 89 20.54 -14.00 -10.84
N LYS A 90 19.95 -14.49 -11.93
CA LYS A 90 20.06 -13.91 -13.27
C LYS A 90 18.74 -13.32 -13.74
N LEU A 91 17.90 -12.88 -12.79
CA LEU A 91 16.57 -12.36 -13.06
C LEU A 91 16.60 -11.10 -13.93
N ILE A 92 17.51 -10.16 -13.66
CA ILE A 92 17.61 -8.93 -14.46
C ILE A 92 18.04 -9.24 -15.88
N GLU A 93 19.08 -10.06 -16.04
CA GLU A 93 19.59 -10.48 -17.34
C GLU A 93 18.50 -11.20 -18.11
N ALA A 94 17.78 -12.12 -17.47
CA ALA A 94 16.69 -12.84 -18.08
C ALA A 94 15.54 -11.92 -18.48
N LEU A 95 15.15 -10.95 -17.63
CA LEU A 95 14.05 -10.02 -17.88
C LEU A 95 14.35 -8.97 -18.95
N MET A 96 15.58 -8.45 -18.97
CA MET A 96 15.98 -7.36 -19.86
C MET A 96 16.34 -7.87 -21.26
N ALA A 97 16.68 -9.15 -21.39
CA ALA A 97 17.07 -9.75 -22.65
C ALA A 97 15.98 -9.62 -23.72
N ASP A 98 16.41 -9.24 -24.91
CA ASP A 98 15.67 -9.49 -26.15
C ASP A 98 16.58 -10.26 -27.11
N PRO A 99 16.54 -11.61 -27.08
CA PRO A 99 17.38 -12.45 -27.92
C PRO A 99 17.12 -12.25 -29.43
N LEU A 100 15.98 -11.66 -29.81
CA LEU A 100 15.58 -11.42 -31.19
C LEU A 100 15.86 -9.99 -31.66
N ALA A 101 16.19 -9.07 -30.74
CA ALA A 101 16.56 -7.71 -31.10
C ALA A 101 17.90 -7.66 -31.85
N SER A 102 17.94 -6.86 -32.92
CA SER A 102 19.20 -6.59 -33.62
C SER A 102 20.18 -5.85 -32.71
N GLY A 103 21.44 -6.30 -32.69
CA GLY A 103 22.48 -5.69 -31.86
C GLY A 103 22.30 -5.94 -30.36
N ASN A 104 21.58 -7.00 -29.96
CA ASN A 104 21.38 -7.31 -28.54
C ASN A 104 22.67 -7.50 -27.74
N GLU A 105 23.71 -8.04 -28.38
CA GLU A 105 25.03 -8.30 -27.80
C GLU A 105 25.65 -7.02 -27.20
N ILE A 106 25.37 -5.85 -27.82
CA ILE A 106 25.94 -4.56 -27.44
C ILE A 106 25.59 -4.17 -26.00
N TRP A 107 24.37 -4.50 -25.57
CA TRP A 107 23.84 -4.11 -24.26
C TRP A 107 23.67 -5.29 -23.33
N PHE A 108 23.33 -6.48 -23.84
CA PHE A 108 23.16 -7.66 -23.00
C PHE A 108 24.43 -8.02 -22.23
N ASP A 109 25.60 -8.00 -22.88
CA ASP A 109 26.88 -8.28 -22.21
C ASP A 109 27.21 -7.23 -21.14
N LYS A 110 26.86 -5.96 -21.37
CA LYS A 110 27.06 -4.89 -20.39
C LYS A 110 26.18 -5.07 -19.16
N ILE A 111 24.93 -5.49 -19.35
CA ILE A 111 24.01 -5.80 -18.25
C ILE A 111 24.50 -6.99 -17.45
N ALA A 112 24.91 -8.08 -18.13
CA ALA A 112 25.38 -9.30 -17.49
C ALA A 112 26.67 -9.10 -16.68
N ASN A 113 27.53 -8.16 -17.10
CA ASN A 113 28.81 -7.85 -16.46
C ASN A 113 28.79 -6.57 -15.59
N ARG A 114 27.60 -6.02 -15.29
CA ARG A 114 27.47 -4.80 -14.49
C ARG A 114 28.09 -4.95 -13.10
N LYS A 115 28.74 -3.89 -12.62
CA LYS A 115 29.44 -3.87 -11.31
C LYS A 115 28.56 -3.39 -10.17
N SER A 116 27.58 -2.55 -10.48
CA SER A 116 26.64 -1.93 -9.54
C SER A 116 25.21 -2.36 -9.84
N PHE A 117 24.30 -2.01 -8.94
CA PHE A 117 22.87 -2.14 -9.18
C PHE A 117 22.45 -1.26 -10.36
N GLY A 118 21.64 -1.83 -11.25
CA GLY A 118 21.22 -1.16 -12.47
C GLY A 118 19.87 -0.47 -12.37
N LYS A 119 19.72 0.63 -13.10
CA LYS A 119 18.45 1.28 -13.43
C LYS A 119 18.20 1.15 -14.93
N PHE A 120 17.11 0.50 -15.29
CA PHE A 120 16.78 0.13 -16.66
C PHE A 120 15.59 0.96 -17.15
N VAL A 121 15.79 1.65 -18.28
CA VAL A 121 14.80 2.54 -18.90
C VAL A 121 14.72 2.18 -20.39
N TYR A 122 13.54 2.27 -20.97
CA TYR A 122 13.39 2.05 -22.40
C TYR A 122 14.12 3.15 -23.21
N ASN A 123 14.92 2.73 -24.18
CA ASN A 123 15.50 3.62 -25.19
C ASN A 123 15.67 2.86 -26.50
N ASP A 124 15.20 3.42 -27.62
CA ASP A 124 15.32 2.80 -28.94
C ASP A 124 16.78 2.58 -29.33
N ALA A 125 17.63 3.55 -29.01
CA ALA A 125 19.07 3.46 -29.20
C ALA A 125 19.74 3.10 -27.85
N PRO A 126 20.43 1.95 -27.74
CA PRO A 126 21.06 1.56 -26.51
C PRO A 126 22.08 2.61 -26.02
N GLU A 127 21.86 3.15 -24.83
CA GLU A 127 22.74 4.07 -24.12
C GLU A 127 23.05 3.45 -22.76
N VAL A 128 24.32 3.18 -22.51
CA VAL A 128 24.76 2.51 -21.27
C VAL A 128 25.81 3.37 -20.59
N ASP A 129 25.46 3.83 -19.40
CA ASP A 129 26.38 4.51 -18.49
C ASP A 129 26.77 3.53 -17.37
N GLU A 130 27.94 2.92 -17.54
CA GLU A 130 28.48 1.94 -16.60
C GLU A 130 28.89 2.57 -15.26
N GLU A 131 29.15 3.88 -15.20
CA GLU A 131 29.56 4.57 -13.98
C GLU A 131 28.35 4.86 -13.08
N SER A 132 27.26 5.36 -13.67
CA SER A 132 26.00 5.61 -12.94
C SER A 132 25.15 4.34 -12.75
N GLY A 133 25.38 3.30 -13.55
CA GLY A 133 24.55 2.09 -13.57
C GLY A 133 23.21 2.31 -14.27
N GLU A 134 23.09 3.33 -15.13
CA GLU A 134 21.90 3.57 -15.93
C GLU A 134 22.01 2.89 -17.31
N PHE A 135 20.97 2.14 -17.66
CA PHE A 135 20.87 1.36 -18.89
C PHE A 135 19.60 1.79 -19.65
N GLY A 136 19.76 2.65 -20.63
CA GLY A 136 18.74 2.98 -21.62
C GLY A 136 18.76 1.94 -22.73
N ILE A 137 17.77 1.06 -22.81
CA ILE A 137 17.84 -0.12 -23.67
C ILE A 137 16.50 -0.46 -24.35
N PRO A 138 16.52 -1.07 -25.56
CA PRO A 138 15.31 -1.36 -26.31
C PRO A 138 14.64 -2.65 -25.84
N SER A 139 14.52 -2.88 -24.53
CA SER A 139 13.90 -4.08 -23.99
C SER A 139 12.38 -4.01 -24.07
N PRO A 140 11.70 -5.00 -24.68
CA PRO A 140 10.24 -5.01 -24.80
C PRO A 140 9.51 -4.93 -23.47
N ILE A 141 10.10 -5.43 -22.37
CA ILE A 141 9.46 -5.36 -21.04
C ILE A 141 9.33 -3.91 -20.55
N LEU A 142 10.26 -3.03 -20.92
CA LEU A 142 10.33 -1.65 -20.44
C LEU A 142 9.35 -0.71 -21.14
N SER A 143 8.98 -0.99 -22.39
CA SER A 143 7.97 -0.18 -23.09
C SER A 143 6.60 -0.85 -23.08
N GLY A 144 5.56 -0.10 -22.70
CA GLY A 144 4.19 -0.58 -22.78
C GLY A 144 3.76 -0.93 -24.21
N ASN A 145 4.31 -0.24 -25.22
CA ASN A 145 3.94 -0.43 -26.62
C ASN A 145 4.47 -1.75 -27.20
N TYR A 146 5.66 -2.17 -26.77
CA TYR A 146 6.36 -3.35 -27.31
C TYR A 146 6.20 -4.59 -26.43
N ARG A 147 5.73 -4.46 -25.18
CA ARG A 147 5.54 -5.59 -24.27
C ARG A 147 4.54 -6.62 -24.83
N ASN A 148 4.88 -7.90 -24.70
CA ASN A 148 3.98 -8.99 -25.08
C ASN A 148 2.68 -8.91 -24.27
N LYS A 149 1.54 -8.94 -24.97
CA LYS A 149 0.21 -8.80 -24.38
C LYS A 149 -0.36 -10.14 -23.90
N PHE A 150 0.26 -11.28 -24.21
CA PHE A 150 -0.18 -12.63 -23.78
C PHE A 150 -1.68 -12.87 -23.95
N GLN A 151 -2.22 -12.49 -25.12
CA GLN A 151 -3.66 -12.59 -25.47
C GLN A 151 -4.61 -11.74 -24.60
N GLN A 152 -4.09 -10.77 -23.85
CA GLN A 152 -4.88 -9.82 -23.08
C GLN A 152 -5.15 -8.55 -23.87
N GLN A 153 -6.34 -7.99 -23.71
CA GLN A 153 -6.67 -6.67 -24.24
C GLN A 153 -6.23 -5.61 -23.23
N ILE A 154 -5.08 -4.99 -23.51
CA ILE A 154 -4.55 -3.87 -22.73
C ILE A 154 -4.94 -2.58 -23.45
N GLU A 155 -5.82 -1.79 -22.83
CA GLU A 155 -6.28 -0.52 -23.40
C GLU A 155 -5.16 0.52 -23.45
N ILE A 156 -4.40 0.66 -22.35
CA ILE A 156 -3.29 1.62 -22.22
C ILE A 156 -2.15 0.92 -21.51
N ALA A 157 -1.00 0.90 -22.16
CA ALA A 157 0.19 0.24 -21.64
C ALA A 157 1.17 1.27 -21.08
N ASN A 158 1.62 1.01 -19.86
CA ASN A 158 2.56 1.87 -19.14
C ASN A 158 4.00 1.43 -19.41
N ASP A 159 4.89 2.41 -19.53
CA ASP A 159 6.33 2.19 -19.59
C ASP A 159 6.87 1.93 -18.19
N LEU A 160 7.97 1.19 -18.08
CA LEU A 160 8.57 0.79 -16.82
C LEU A 160 9.98 1.33 -16.69
N ILE A 161 10.28 1.80 -15.49
CA ILE A 161 11.63 2.01 -15.01
C ILE A 161 11.85 0.92 -13.96
N ILE A 162 12.72 -0.03 -14.28
CA ILE A 162 13.05 -1.13 -13.37
C ILE A 162 14.40 -0.80 -12.73
N GLU A 163 14.47 -0.77 -11.41
CA GLU A 163 15.70 -0.44 -10.69
C GLU A 163 15.98 -1.48 -9.61
N GLU A 164 17.22 -1.95 -9.57
CA GLU A 164 17.69 -2.76 -8.46
C GLU A 164 17.95 -1.86 -7.25
N VAL A 165 17.20 -2.06 -6.17
CA VAL A 165 17.20 -1.16 -5.02
C VAL A 165 18.42 -1.45 -4.14
N SER A 166 19.28 -0.44 -3.99
CA SER A 166 20.48 -0.53 -3.15
C SER A 166 20.20 -0.31 -1.66
N ASP A 167 19.30 0.64 -1.36
CA ASP A 167 18.87 0.98 -0.01
C ASP A 167 17.38 0.67 0.17
N VAL A 168 17.11 -0.41 0.90
CA VAL A 168 15.76 -0.90 1.18
C VAL A 168 14.97 0.05 2.10
N THR A 169 15.64 1.01 2.76
CA THR A 169 14.97 1.97 3.65
C THR A 169 14.28 3.10 2.89
N ASN A 170 14.74 3.45 1.69
CA ASN A 170 14.14 4.49 0.86
C ASN A 170 13.37 3.89 -0.32
N THR A 171 12.12 3.51 -0.07
CA THR A 171 11.24 2.90 -1.08
C THR A 171 10.05 3.79 -1.46
N GLY A 172 10.12 5.08 -1.16
CA GLY A 172 9.05 6.05 -1.39
C GLY A 172 8.65 6.16 -2.86
N ASP A 173 9.63 6.24 -3.75
CA ASP A 173 9.42 6.52 -5.18
C ASP A 173 8.90 5.34 -6.00
N TYR A 174 9.01 4.11 -5.48
CA TYR A 174 8.58 2.91 -6.19
C TYR A 174 7.07 2.69 -6.05
N ILE A 175 6.42 2.31 -7.14
CA ILE A 175 5.01 1.96 -7.14
C ILE A 175 4.80 0.62 -6.43
N PHE A 176 5.62 -0.37 -6.75
CA PHE A 176 5.68 -1.64 -6.04
C PHE A 176 7.09 -2.22 -6.10
N LEU A 177 7.34 -3.20 -5.23
CA LEU A 177 8.61 -3.93 -5.13
C LEU A 177 8.43 -5.40 -5.53
N ILE A 178 9.47 -5.93 -6.16
CA ILE A 178 9.66 -7.35 -6.45
C ILE A 178 10.76 -7.85 -5.51
N ASN A 179 10.42 -8.77 -4.63
CA ASN A 179 11.36 -9.40 -3.72
C ASN A 179 11.85 -10.73 -4.29
N VAL A 180 13.15 -10.83 -4.52
CA VAL A 180 13.79 -12.04 -5.07
C VAL A 180 14.47 -12.79 -3.93
N SER A 181 14.14 -14.07 -3.75
CA SER A 181 14.75 -14.95 -2.75
C SER A 181 15.07 -16.32 -3.34
N ASN A 182 16.07 -17.00 -2.78
CA ASN A 182 16.37 -18.40 -3.11
C ASN A 182 15.52 -19.41 -2.31
N GLU A 183 14.96 -18.98 -1.18
CA GLU A 183 14.18 -19.81 -0.25
C GLU A 183 12.91 -19.11 0.20
N LEU A 184 11.91 -19.91 0.61
CA LEU A 184 10.69 -19.44 1.29
C LEU A 184 11.02 -19.13 2.75
N LYS A 185 11.67 -18.00 2.98
CA LYS A 185 11.91 -17.46 4.31
C LYS A 185 11.19 -16.13 4.46
N ASN A 186 10.62 -15.91 5.64
CA ASN A 186 10.10 -14.61 6.01
C ASN A 186 11.28 -13.63 6.09
N THR A 187 11.36 -12.72 5.15
CA THR A 187 12.32 -11.62 5.20
C THR A 187 11.88 -10.62 6.27
N ASP A 188 12.83 -10.22 7.11
CA ASP A 188 12.56 -9.28 8.20
C ASP A 188 12.66 -7.82 7.73
N TYR A 189 11.89 -7.50 6.68
CA TYR A 189 11.79 -6.13 6.20
C TYR A 189 10.92 -5.27 7.13
N HIS A 190 11.19 -3.96 7.15
CA HIS A 190 10.30 -2.99 7.77
C HIS A 190 8.89 -3.10 7.18
N LYS A 191 7.88 -2.80 8.00
CA LYS A 191 6.47 -2.96 7.62
C LYS A 191 6.11 -2.20 6.34
N ASP A 192 6.64 -0.98 6.19
CA ASP A 192 6.40 -0.16 4.99
C ASP A 192 6.90 -0.83 3.70
N VAL A 193 8.07 -1.47 3.78
CA VAL A 193 8.64 -2.21 2.65
C VAL A 193 7.82 -3.45 2.36
N LYS A 194 7.42 -4.22 3.40
CA LYS A 194 6.59 -5.42 3.24
C LYS A 194 5.28 -5.11 2.52
N ASN A 195 4.62 -4.02 2.89
CA ASN A 195 3.36 -3.60 2.30
C ASN A 195 3.49 -3.16 0.83
N LYS A 196 4.70 -2.78 0.38
CA LYS A 196 5.00 -2.44 -1.02
C LYS A 196 5.43 -3.65 -1.86
N ILE A 197 5.70 -4.82 -1.26
CA ILE A 197 6.09 -6.04 -1.99
C ILE A 197 4.85 -6.68 -2.62
N LEU A 198 4.68 -6.45 -3.92
CA LEU A 198 3.61 -7.04 -4.70
C LEU A 198 3.98 -8.45 -5.19
N LEU A 199 5.22 -8.66 -5.58
CA LEU A 199 5.71 -9.93 -6.11
C LEU A 199 6.85 -10.48 -5.26
N ASN A 200 6.73 -11.73 -4.84
CA ASN A 200 7.79 -12.53 -4.28
C ASN A 200 8.21 -13.56 -5.33
N VAL A 201 9.47 -13.47 -5.76
CA VAL A 201 10.05 -14.36 -6.76
C VAL A 201 11.00 -15.31 -6.05
N LEU A 202 10.63 -16.60 -6.02
CA LEU A 202 11.48 -17.67 -5.54
C LEU A 202 12.35 -18.16 -6.70
N ASP A 203 13.59 -17.71 -6.75
CA ASP A 203 14.55 -18.01 -7.81
C ASP A 203 15.55 -19.06 -7.36
N ASN A 204 15.35 -20.31 -7.77
CA ASN A 204 16.28 -21.40 -7.46
C ASN A 204 16.26 -22.50 -8.54
N CYS A 205 17.27 -23.38 -8.48
CA CYS A 205 17.44 -24.45 -9.46
C CYS A 205 16.60 -25.70 -9.17
N GLU A 206 15.74 -25.68 -8.15
CA GLU A 206 14.89 -26.82 -7.82
C GLU A 206 13.74 -26.94 -8.84
N PHE A 207 12.77 -27.81 -8.54
CA PHE A 207 11.55 -27.94 -9.34
C PHE A 207 10.90 -26.57 -9.58
N THR A 208 10.71 -26.25 -10.85
CA THR A 208 10.09 -25.02 -11.35
C THR A 208 8.91 -25.40 -12.25
N PRO A 209 7.71 -24.81 -12.08
CA PRO A 209 6.57 -25.15 -12.92
C PRO A 209 6.79 -24.69 -14.37
N TYR A 210 6.20 -25.39 -15.32
CA TYR A 210 6.28 -24.98 -16.72
C TYR A 210 5.36 -23.79 -16.99
N SER A 211 5.82 -22.81 -17.77
CA SER A 211 4.98 -21.77 -18.35
C SER A 211 5.36 -21.50 -19.80
N SER A 212 4.38 -21.20 -20.63
CA SER A 212 4.58 -20.74 -22.00
C SER A 212 3.79 -19.46 -22.23
N GLU A 213 3.93 -18.82 -23.39
CA GLU A 213 3.11 -17.65 -23.74
C GLU A 213 1.60 -17.96 -23.74
N SER A 214 1.21 -19.22 -23.99
CA SER A 214 -0.18 -19.66 -24.05
C SER A 214 -0.76 -20.09 -22.69
N THR A 215 0.07 -20.26 -21.65
CA THR A 215 -0.44 -20.56 -20.30
C THR A 215 -1.35 -19.40 -19.83
N PRO A 216 -2.59 -19.65 -19.40
CA PRO A 216 -3.50 -18.59 -18.96
C PRO A 216 -2.95 -17.79 -17.79
N VAL A 217 -3.28 -16.50 -17.73
CA VAL A 217 -2.93 -15.64 -16.59
C VAL A 217 -3.87 -15.93 -15.43
N THR A 218 -3.32 -16.27 -14.27
CA THR A 218 -4.10 -16.73 -13.08
C THR A 218 -4.01 -15.79 -11.88
N PHE A 219 -3.44 -14.58 -12.05
CA PHE A 219 -3.25 -13.65 -10.94
C PHE A 219 -4.56 -13.07 -10.42
N ALA A 220 -4.76 -13.15 -9.10
CA ALA A 220 -5.88 -12.51 -8.42
C ALA A 220 -5.59 -11.04 -8.13
N THR A 221 -6.47 -10.13 -8.54
CA THR A 221 -6.29 -8.67 -8.36
C THR A 221 -6.31 -8.23 -6.90
N SER A 222 -6.97 -8.99 -6.03
CA SER A 222 -7.23 -8.63 -4.62
C SER A 222 -6.20 -9.15 -3.62
N SER A 223 -5.18 -9.88 -4.08
CA SER A 223 -4.17 -10.44 -3.17
C SER A 223 -3.14 -9.38 -2.79
N HIS A 224 -2.70 -9.42 -1.53
CA HIS A 224 -1.74 -8.45 -1.01
C HIS A 224 -0.34 -8.66 -1.60
N SER A 225 0.02 -9.91 -1.90
CA SER A 225 1.29 -10.29 -2.52
C SER A 225 1.15 -11.61 -3.27
N HIS A 226 1.94 -11.80 -4.32
CA HIS A 226 1.96 -13.01 -5.14
C HIS A 226 3.31 -13.71 -5.06
N LEU A 227 3.30 -15.04 -5.07
CA LEU A 227 4.52 -15.86 -5.11
C LEU A 227 4.66 -16.49 -6.48
N ILE A 228 5.81 -16.30 -7.12
CA ILE A 228 6.16 -16.92 -8.40
C ILE A 228 7.48 -17.66 -8.22
N LYS A 229 7.52 -18.95 -8.54
CA LYS A 229 8.76 -19.71 -8.56
C LYS A 229 9.36 -19.71 -9.96
N ILE A 230 10.64 -19.39 -10.10
CA ILE A 230 11.36 -19.39 -11.37
C ILE A 230 12.74 -20.02 -11.21
N ASN A 231 13.39 -20.28 -12.35
CA ASN A 231 14.81 -20.60 -12.44
C ASN A 231 15.46 -19.66 -13.45
N SER A 232 15.86 -18.47 -13.00
CA SER A 232 16.43 -17.43 -13.87
C SER A 232 17.75 -17.87 -14.50
N GLN A 233 18.51 -18.73 -13.82
CA GLN A 233 19.78 -19.26 -14.31
C GLN A 233 19.58 -20.16 -15.55
N LEU A 234 18.48 -20.92 -15.60
CA LEU A 234 18.12 -21.73 -16.77
C LEU A 234 17.71 -20.83 -17.94
N ALA A 235 16.86 -19.83 -17.70
CA ALA A 235 16.48 -18.85 -18.71
C ALA A 235 17.71 -18.14 -19.30
N TYR A 236 18.60 -17.64 -18.44
CA TYR A 236 19.84 -16.97 -18.83
C TYR A 236 20.72 -17.85 -19.71
N LYS A 237 20.90 -19.14 -19.36
CA LYS A 237 21.66 -20.09 -20.19
C LYS A 237 21.06 -20.24 -21.58
N GLY A 238 19.74 -20.45 -21.67
CA GLY A 238 19.06 -20.56 -22.96
C GLY A 238 19.20 -19.29 -23.81
N ILE A 239 19.08 -18.11 -23.20
CA ILE A 239 19.26 -16.81 -23.85
C ILE A 239 20.70 -16.68 -24.38
N THR A 240 21.71 -16.93 -23.55
CA THR A 240 23.12 -16.82 -23.96
C THR A 240 23.49 -17.80 -25.07
N GLU A 241 22.90 -19.00 -25.06
CA GLU A 241 23.13 -19.99 -26.11
C GLU A 241 22.47 -19.57 -27.43
N PHE A 242 21.28 -18.99 -27.37
CA PHE A 242 20.61 -18.43 -28.55
C PHE A 242 21.39 -17.25 -29.14
N ILE A 243 21.87 -16.32 -28.32
CA ILE A 243 22.66 -15.18 -28.79
C ILE A 243 23.94 -15.67 -29.49
N SER A 244 24.62 -16.68 -28.93
CA SER A 244 25.89 -17.16 -29.49
C SER A 244 25.79 -18.10 -30.69
N LYS A 245 24.72 -18.90 -30.78
CA LYS A 245 24.56 -19.94 -31.81
C LYS A 245 23.39 -19.68 -32.78
N ASP A 246 22.63 -18.62 -32.54
CA ASP A 246 21.45 -18.21 -33.31
C ASP A 246 20.44 -19.38 -33.42
N VAL A 247 19.75 -19.49 -34.56
CA VAL A 247 18.72 -20.49 -34.88
C VAL A 247 19.09 -21.93 -34.49
N MET A 248 20.38 -22.29 -34.45
CA MET A 248 20.83 -23.64 -34.06
C MET A 248 20.53 -24.00 -32.60
N ALA A 249 20.30 -23.00 -31.74
CA ALA A 249 19.96 -23.18 -30.33
C ALA A 249 18.47 -22.91 -30.02
N THR A 250 17.62 -22.81 -31.05
CA THR A 250 16.18 -22.49 -30.88
C THR A 250 15.48 -23.45 -29.93
N ASP A 251 15.67 -24.76 -30.08
CA ASP A 251 15.04 -25.76 -29.21
C ASP A 251 15.49 -25.60 -27.75
N THR A 252 16.79 -25.39 -27.54
CA THR A 252 17.34 -25.17 -26.19
C THR A 252 16.81 -23.89 -25.57
N PHE A 253 16.68 -22.82 -26.36
CA PHE A 253 16.11 -21.55 -25.93
C PHE A 253 14.65 -21.71 -25.50
N ILE A 254 13.80 -22.27 -26.37
CA ILE A 254 12.37 -22.43 -26.08
C ILE A 254 12.16 -23.31 -24.85
N ASN A 255 12.87 -24.44 -24.76
CA ASN A 255 12.77 -25.33 -23.60
C ASN A 255 13.26 -24.63 -22.32
N SER A 256 14.41 -23.95 -22.37
CA SER A 256 14.94 -23.24 -21.19
C SER A 256 14.01 -22.12 -20.71
N MET A 257 13.38 -21.37 -21.62
CA MET A 257 12.41 -20.33 -21.27
C MET A 257 11.10 -20.93 -20.71
N THR A 258 10.68 -22.07 -21.24
CA THR A 258 9.45 -22.75 -20.79
C THR A 258 9.62 -23.38 -19.41
N ASP A 259 10.74 -24.07 -19.20
CA ASP A 259 11.05 -24.84 -18.00
C ASP A 259 11.53 -23.95 -16.84
N SER A 260 11.96 -22.72 -17.13
CA SER A 260 12.38 -21.73 -16.12
C SER A 260 11.23 -20.94 -15.50
N ASN A 261 10.00 -21.09 -15.99
CA ASN A 261 8.82 -20.32 -15.60
C ASN A 261 8.94 -18.79 -15.79
N ILE A 262 9.89 -18.30 -16.60
CA ILE A 262 10.12 -16.85 -16.73
C ILE A 262 8.94 -16.13 -17.40
N TYR A 263 8.19 -16.82 -18.26
CA TYR A 263 6.97 -16.26 -18.86
C TYR A 263 5.90 -15.90 -17.83
N GLU A 264 5.81 -16.64 -16.72
CA GLU A 264 4.88 -16.30 -15.63
C GLU A 264 5.26 -14.97 -14.96
N LEU A 265 6.56 -14.71 -14.78
CA LEU A 265 7.03 -13.42 -14.28
C LEU A 265 6.74 -12.30 -15.27
N TYR A 266 6.96 -12.50 -16.57
CA TYR A 266 6.59 -11.52 -17.60
C TYR A 266 5.10 -11.18 -17.59
N LYS A 267 4.25 -12.20 -17.47
CA LYS A 267 2.80 -12.01 -17.36
C LYS A 267 2.42 -11.28 -16.08
N ALA A 268 3.07 -11.59 -14.96
CA ALA A 268 2.82 -10.91 -13.70
C ALA A 268 3.16 -9.42 -13.80
N ILE A 269 4.35 -9.09 -14.28
CA ILE A 269 4.77 -7.70 -14.49
C ILE A 269 3.79 -7.01 -15.45
N ASN A 270 3.43 -7.66 -16.55
CA ASN A 270 2.48 -7.10 -17.51
C ASN A 270 1.07 -6.88 -16.90
N TRP A 271 0.59 -7.79 -16.07
CA TRP A 271 -0.71 -7.71 -15.41
C TRP A 271 -0.75 -6.58 -14.38
N PHE A 272 0.23 -6.53 -13.48
CA PHE A 272 0.26 -5.58 -12.37
C PHE A 272 0.67 -4.16 -12.75
N THR A 273 1.13 -3.96 -13.99
CA THR A 273 1.45 -2.63 -14.52
C THR A 273 0.29 -1.98 -15.26
N GLN A 274 -0.82 -2.71 -15.44
CA GLN A 274 -2.06 -2.13 -15.96
C GLN A 274 -2.65 -1.17 -14.93
N THR A 275 -3.03 0.02 -15.39
CA THR A 275 -3.54 1.09 -14.50
C THR A 275 -4.73 0.63 -13.66
N SER A 276 -5.67 -0.14 -14.23
CA SER A 276 -6.84 -0.66 -13.52
C SER A 276 -6.47 -1.61 -12.37
N VAL A 277 -5.55 -2.54 -12.61
CA VAL A 277 -5.07 -3.51 -11.62
C VAL A 277 -4.31 -2.79 -10.51
N LEU A 278 -3.45 -1.85 -10.90
CA LEU A 278 -2.62 -1.11 -9.96
C LEU A 278 -3.43 -0.16 -9.07
N GLU A 279 -4.45 0.50 -9.63
CA GLU A 279 -5.42 1.30 -8.86
C GLU A 279 -6.11 0.46 -7.78
N GLU A 280 -6.56 -0.74 -8.13
CA GLU A 280 -7.24 -1.65 -7.19
C GLU A 280 -6.30 -2.11 -6.08
N TRP A 281 -5.08 -2.52 -6.43
CA TRP A 281 -4.08 -2.96 -5.46
C TRP A 281 -3.65 -1.82 -4.51
N LEU A 282 -3.35 -0.63 -5.03
CA LEU A 282 -3.01 0.54 -4.22
C LEU A 282 -4.16 0.91 -3.27
N LEU A 283 -5.40 0.92 -3.77
CA LEU A 283 -6.56 1.22 -2.94
C LEU A 283 -6.78 0.18 -1.84
N HIS A 284 -6.56 -1.10 -2.15
CA HIS A 284 -6.60 -2.17 -1.16
C HIS A 284 -5.53 -1.97 -0.08
N ASN A 285 -4.30 -1.62 -0.47
CA ASN A 285 -3.20 -1.37 0.46
C ASN A 285 -3.46 -0.15 1.35
N ILE A 286 -3.93 0.97 0.79
CA ILE A 286 -4.32 2.17 1.54
C ILE A 286 -5.38 1.79 2.59
N LYS A 287 -6.44 1.07 2.19
CA LYS A 287 -7.50 0.64 3.11
C LYS A 287 -6.97 -0.27 4.21
N SER A 288 -6.08 -1.20 3.88
CA SER A 288 -5.53 -2.16 4.83
C SER A 288 -4.63 -1.45 5.86
N GLN A 289 -3.74 -0.56 5.40
CA GLN A 289 -2.87 0.22 6.28
C GLN A 289 -3.68 1.13 7.22
N ILE A 290 -4.67 1.86 6.71
CA ILE A 290 -5.56 2.70 7.53
C ILE A 290 -6.32 1.84 8.56
N LYS A 291 -6.85 0.68 8.14
CA LYS A 291 -7.56 -0.22 9.05
C LYS A 291 -6.64 -0.73 10.16
N GLU A 292 -5.41 -1.10 9.82
CA GLU A 292 -4.44 -1.57 10.79
C GLU A 292 -4.06 -0.46 11.78
N GLN A 293 -3.79 0.76 11.28
CA GLN A 293 -3.53 1.91 12.13
C GLN A 293 -4.69 2.19 13.10
N ILE A 294 -5.94 2.14 12.62
CA ILE A 294 -7.14 2.27 13.47
C ILE A 294 -7.24 1.15 14.50
N SER A 295 -6.80 -0.06 14.15
CA SER A 295 -6.83 -1.21 15.05
C SER A 295 -5.72 -1.15 16.11
N THR A 296 -4.57 -0.57 15.77
CA THR A 296 -3.39 -0.43 16.65
C THR A 296 -3.40 0.85 17.47
N ALA A 297 -4.03 1.92 16.98
CA ALA A 297 -4.46 3.02 17.80
C ALA A 297 -5.52 2.42 18.71
N ALA A 298 -5.13 2.09 19.94
CA ALA A 298 -5.98 1.45 20.93
C ALA A 298 -7.41 1.95 20.78
N ALA A 299 -8.39 1.04 20.73
CA ALA A 299 -9.79 1.38 20.98
C ALA A 299 -9.75 2.44 22.06
N PRO A 300 -10.29 3.67 21.78
CA PRO A 300 -10.01 4.82 22.61
C PRO A 300 -10.12 4.31 24.03
N GLU A 301 -9.01 4.35 24.80
CA GLU A 301 -9.15 4.20 26.24
C GLU A 301 -10.33 5.10 26.51
N GLU A 302 -11.45 4.50 26.93
CA GLU A 302 -12.63 5.28 27.21
C GLU A 302 -12.09 6.43 28.01
N ILE A 303 -12.30 7.65 27.53
CA ILE A 303 -12.07 8.83 28.34
C ILE A 303 -13.17 8.76 29.42
N ASN A 304 -13.10 7.73 30.26
CA ASN A 304 -13.56 7.62 31.63
C ASN A 304 -12.63 8.42 32.55
N ASP A 305 -11.78 9.27 31.96
CA ASP A 305 -11.15 10.40 32.61
C ASP A 305 -12.09 11.59 32.82
N ILE A 306 -13.40 11.45 32.52
CA ILE A 306 -14.36 12.03 33.47
C ILE A 306 -14.34 11.08 34.67
N SER A 307 -13.31 11.22 35.49
CA SER A 307 -13.14 10.40 36.68
C SER A 307 -14.47 10.39 37.44
N ASN A 308 -14.85 9.26 38.05
CA ASN A 308 -16.01 9.21 38.95
C ASN A 308 -15.98 10.33 40.01
N MET A 309 -14.79 10.89 40.28
CA MET A 309 -14.57 12.07 41.11
C MET A 309 -15.09 13.38 40.50
N GLU A 310 -14.98 13.59 39.18
CA GLU A 310 -15.54 14.75 38.48
C GLU A 310 -17.06 14.66 38.35
N ILE A 311 -17.60 13.46 38.10
CA ILE A 311 -19.05 13.21 38.12
C ILE A 311 -19.60 13.41 39.54
N ALA A 312 -18.93 12.88 40.56
CA ALA A 312 -19.30 13.07 41.96
C ALA A 312 -19.22 14.54 42.36
N ARG A 313 -18.15 15.26 41.98
CA ARG A 313 -18.04 16.70 42.25
C ARG A 313 -19.12 17.50 41.55
N PHE A 314 -19.45 17.21 40.30
CA PHE A 314 -20.53 17.89 39.60
C PHE A 314 -21.89 17.60 40.26
N THR A 315 -22.12 16.34 40.66
CA THR A 315 -23.35 15.93 41.36
C THR A 315 -23.47 16.61 42.71
N ASP A 316 -22.39 16.70 43.49
CA ASP A 316 -22.35 17.41 44.77
C ASP A 316 -22.57 18.91 44.58
N LEU A 317 -21.98 19.52 43.55
CA LEU A 317 -22.12 20.95 43.26
C LEU A 317 -23.57 21.29 42.86
N VAL A 318 -24.18 20.48 41.99
CA VAL A 318 -25.59 20.62 41.61
C VAL A 318 -26.53 20.35 42.80
N ASN A 319 -26.25 19.33 43.62
CA ASN A 319 -27.05 19.07 44.82
C ASN A 319 -26.94 20.20 45.86
N THR A 320 -25.77 20.80 46.03
CA THR A 320 -25.56 21.93 46.95
C THR A 320 -26.29 23.17 46.45
N GLU A 321 -26.20 23.46 45.15
CA GLU A 321 -26.85 24.61 44.52
C GLU A 321 -28.39 24.48 44.55
N LEU A 322 -28.92 23.29 44.29
CA LEU A 322 -30.35 23.00 44.44
C LEU A 322 -30.79 23.06 45.91
N GLN A 323 -30.00 22.57 46.86
CA GLN A 323 -30.37 22.68 48.28
C GLN A 323 -30.29 24.10 48.83
N ASP A 324 -29.39 24.95 48.33
CA ASP A 324 -29.34 26.36 48.73
C ASP A 324 -30.46 27.20 48.11
N GLU A 325 -30.92 26.89 46.89
CA GLU A 325 -32.13 27.51 46.32
C GLU A 325 -33.43 27.05 47.00
N PHE A 326 -33.48 25.82 47.52
CA PHE A 326 -34.67 25.26 48.17
C PHE A 326 -34.69 25.36 49.70
N LYS A 327 -33.65 25.92 50.35
CA LYS A 327 -33.77 26.29 51.77
C LYS A 327 -34.80 27.42 51.88
N PRO A 328 -35.97 27.19 52.51
CA PRO A 328 -36.89 28.28 52.74
C PRO A 328 -36.17 29.31 53.62
N LYS A 329 -36.07 30.56 53.15
CA LYS A 329 -35.68 31.68 54.01
C LYS A 329 -36.63 31.66 55.19
N GLN A 330 -36.14 31.20 56.35
CA GLN A 330 -36.93 31.25 57.57
C GLN A 330 -37.31 32.71 57.81
N PRO A 331 -38.59 33.06 57.89
CA PRO A 331 -38.96 34.36 58.38
C PRO A 331 -38.55 34.43 59.85
N ASN A 332 -37.85 35.50 60.23
CA ASN A 332 -37.62 35.86 61.61
C ASN A 332 -38.94 35.86 62.38
N SER A 333 -39.16 34.83 63.21
CA SER A 333 -40.07 34.93 64.34
C SER A 333 -39.72 33.85 65.37
N SER A 334 -39.18 34.32 66.48
CA SER A 334 -39.04 33.62 67.75
C SER A 334 -40.36 32.98 68.22
N ILE A 335 -40.48 31.65 68.17
CA ILE A 335 -41.38 30.89 69.05
C ILE A 335 -40.68 29.57 69.44
N LYS A 336 -40.38 29.46 70.74
CA LYS A 336 -40.02 28.19 71.39
C LYS A 336 -41.25 27.31 71.48
N THR A 337 -41.17 26.06 71.00
CA THR A 337 -41.90 24.94 71.61
C THR A 337 -41.16 23.63 71.35
N SER A 338 -40.84 22.96 72.45
CA SER A 338 -40.37 21.58 72.59
C SER A 338 -41.39 20.56 72.09
N PHE A 339 -40.92 19.44 71.50
CA PHE A 339 -41.44 18.05 71.51
C PHE A 339 -40.65 17.35 70.38
N GLY A 340 -39.78 16.35 70.59
CA GLY A 340 -40.02 15.07 71.23
C GLY A 340 -40.37 14.03 70.16
N GLY A 341 -39.39 13.23 69.67
CA GLY A 341 -39.70 12.10 68.78
C GLY A 341 -38.51 11.56 67.96
N ASN A 342 -37.97 10.41 68.37
CA ASN A 342 -37.19 9.49 67.54
C ASN A 342 -37.98 9.06 66.28
N CYS A 343 -37.30 8.84 65.14
CA CYS A 343 -37.35 7.57 64.40
C CYS A 343 -36.55 7.56 63.08
N THR A 344 -35.54 6.68 63.06
CA THR A 344 -35.17 5.74 61.98
C THR A 344 -34.76 6.24 60.59
N THR A 345 -33.45 6.10 60.36
CA THR A 345 -32.76 5.70 59.12
C THR A 345 -33.56 4.72 58.25
N LYS A 346 -33.71 5.02 56.95
CA LYS A 346 -33.94 4.02 55.91
C LYS A 346 -33.03 4.28 54.72
N MET A 347 -32.00 3.44 54.64
CA MET A 347 -31.11 3.22 53.52
C MET A 347 -31.87 2.37 52.49
N ILE A 348 -31.98 2.83 51.24
CA ILE A 348 -32.50 2.02 50.13
C ILE A 348 -31.35 1.76 49.16
N MET A 349 -30.85 0.53 49.18
CA MET A 349 -30.06 -0.07 48.11
C MET A 349 -30.93 -0.19 46.85
N TRP A 350 -30.37 0.13 45.69
CA TRP A 350 -30.86 -0.37 44.41
C TRP A 350 -29.87 -1.38 43.87
N ASN A 351 -30.33 -2.63 43.77
CA ASN A 351 -29.61 -3.75 43.21
C ASN A 351 -29.70 -3.76 41.68
N MET A 352 -28.63 -4.27 41.08
CA MET A 352 -28.52 -4.83 39.74
C MET A 352 -29.76 -5.62 39.28
N ILE A 353 -30.22 -5.32 38.06
CA ILE A 353 -30.46 -6.29 36.96
C ILE A 353 -29.95 -5.64 35.68
#